data_AF-A0A4D7H518-F1
#
_entry.id   AF-A0A4D7H518-F1
#
_cell.length_a   1.000
_cell.length_b   1.000
_cell.length_c   1.000
_cell.angle_alpha   90.00
_cell.angle_beta   90.00
_cell.angle_gamma   90.00
#
_symmetry.space_group_name_H-M   'P 1'
#
loop_
_entity.id
_entity.type
_entity.pdbx_description
1 polymer ?
#
loop_
_entity_poly.entity_id
_entity_poly.type
_entity_poly.pdbx_seq_one_letter_code
_entity_poly.pdbx_strand_id
1 'polypeptide(L)'
;MHVIVHGGAGGTPDEPDLRQATLDRAAETGATQSTPLDAVEEAVKVLESNERFNAGVGGAVQSDGVVRTDAGVMTSDREAGAVASMPGVEHAVSAARVVAEETPHVFVVGDHAVDLAADYGVETGVDLFTEESRERWADSDAPDGSPSEHLQWLRERFGGHDTVGAVAGDGETFAAATSTGGRWFALAGRVGDVPQLGSGFYCAPAGGASATGAGEDIAKATLSRRAVRHLEDGMDAQAAADRAMAEFGELTGSEAGLIVLDDDGAGSAFNTDGMQTSVSTR
;
A
#
# COMPACT_ATOMS: atom_id res chain seq x y z
N MET A 1 17.92 7.97 10.03
CA MET A 1 16.71 7.31 9.48
C MET A 1 16.37 7.99 8.16
N HIS A 2 16.40 7.26 7.06
CA HIS A 2 16.01 7.72 5.74
C HIS A 2 14.66 7.09 5.39
N VAL A 3 13.67 7.89 5.02
CA VAL A 3 12.31 7.42 4.71
C VAL A 3 11.86 8.02 3.39
N ILE A 4 11.30 7.19 2.53
CA ILE A 4 10.54 7.60 1.34
C ILE A 4 9.10 7.07 1.47
N VAL A 5 8.13 7.89 1.07
CA VAL A 5 6.69 7.55 1.06
C VAL A 5 6.06 7.84 -0.30
N HIS A 6 5.01 7.11 -0.66
CA HIS A 6 4.12 7.43 -1.79
C HIS A 6 2.67 7.51 -1.37
N GLY A 7 1.90 8.38 -2.05
CA GLY A 7 0.45 8.49 -1.86
C GLY A 7 -0.38 7.61 -2.80
N GLY A 8 0.23 7.08 -3.86
CA GLY A 8 -0.45 6.40 -4.96
C GLY A 8 -0.03 6.95 -6.31
N ALA A 9 -0.16 6.13 -7.34
CA ALA A 9 0.17 6.45 -8.72
C ALA A 9 -1.10 6.37 -9.57
N GLY A 10 -1.41 7.47 -10.24
CA GLY A 10 -2.66 7.63 -10.97
C GLY A 10 -2.74 8.99 -11.65
N GLY A 11 -3.96 9.54 -11.70
CA GLY A 11 -4.22 10.88 -12.23
C GLY A 11 -3.79 12.01 -11.29
N THR A 12 -4.00 13.25 -11.71
CA THR A 12 -3.83 14.42 -10.83
C THR A 12 -4.80 14.33 -9.66
N PRO A 13 -4.33 14.32 -8.40
CA PRO A 13 -5.21 14.21 -7.25
C PRO A 13 -5.97 15.52 -7.01
N ASP A 14 -7.11 15.41 -6.33
CA ASP A 14 -7.80 16.55 -5.76
C ASP A 14 -6.95 17.17 -4.63
N GLU A 15 -6.93 18.50 -4.56
CA GLU A 15 -6.15 19.26 -3.57
C GLU A 15 -4.66 18.82 -3.45
N PRO A 16 -3.88 18.85 -4.55
CA PRO A 16 -2.54 18.26 -4.61
C PRO A 16 -1.58 18.82 -3.55
N ASP A 17 -1.72 20.10 -3.19
CA ASP A 17 -0.89 20.75 -2.17
C ASP A 17 -1.17 20.22 -0.75
N LEU A 18 -2.43 19.96 -0.40
CA LEU A 18 -2.80 19.41 0.92
C LEU A 18 -2.40 17.94 1.03
N ARG A 19 -2.54 17.20 -0.07
CA ARG A 19 -2.06 15.83 -0.18
C ARG A 19 -0.54 15.76 -0.03
N GLN A 20 0.22 16.65 -0.69
CA GLN A 20 1.66 16.75 -0.54
C GLN A 20 2.07 17.07 0.89
N ALA A 21 1.43 18.05 1.54
CA ALA A 21 1.72 18.40 2.93
C ALA A 21 1.49 17.25 3.92
N THR A 22 0.62 16.30 3.58
CA THR A 22 0.41 15.08 4.37
C THR A 22 1.48 14.03 4.11
N LEU A 23 1.95 13.88 2.86
CA LEU A 23 3.11 13.03 2.56
C LEU A 23 4.38 13.53 3.25
N ASP A 24 4.60 14.84 3.27
CA ASP A 24 5.76 15.44 3.96
C ASP A 24 5.71 15.14 5.46
N ARG A 25 4.53 15.29 6.08
CA ARG A 25 4.33 14.92 7.49
C ARG A 25 4.54 13.43 7.75
N ALA A 26 4.09 12.57 6.85
CA ALA A 26 4.28 11.12 6.96
C ALA A 26 5.76 10.76 6.92
N ALA A 27 6.51 11.29 5.95
CA ALA A 27 7.95 11.09 5.84
C ALA A 27 8.70 11.64 7.06
N GLU A 28 8.38 12.86 7.51
CA GLU A 28 8.95 13.45 8.73
C GLU A 28 8.67 12.61 9.97
N THR A 29 7.44 12.13 10.14
CA THR A 29 7.03 11.29 11.27
C THR A 29 7.84 10.00 11.30
N GLY A 30 7.95 9.31 10.16
CA GLY A 30 8.78 8.10 10.04
C GLY A 30 10.26 8.38 10.31
N ALA A 31 10.81 9.49 9.81
CA ALA A 31 12.21 9.85 10.02
C ALA A 31 12.56 10.17 11.49
N THR A 32 11.56 10.43 12.35
CA THR A 32 11.80 10.60 13.79
C THR A 32 11.99 9.29 14.55
N GLN A 33 11.62 8.14 13.96
CA GLN A 33 11.64 6.85 14.62
C GLN A 33 13.05 6.25 14.72
N SER A 34 13.21 5.29 15.64
CA SER A 34 14.48 4.64 15.94
C SER A 34 14.79 3.41 15.10
N THR A 35 13.77 2.69 14.62
CA THR A 35 13.94 1.48 13.80
C THR A 35 13.24 1.66 12.45
N PRO A 36 13.71 1.01 11.37
CA PRO A 36 13.04 1.10 10.07
C PRO A 36 11.60 0.57 10.11
N LEU A 37 11.33 -0.47 10.90
CA LEU A 37 9.97 -1.01 11.05
C LEU A 37 9.02 0.01 11.70
N ASP A 38 9.44 0.66 12.80
CA ASP A 38 8.67 1.74 13.42
C ASP A 38 8.49 2.91 12.43
N ALA A 39 9.52 3.22 11.65
CA ALA A 39 9.50 4.32 10.69
C ALA A 39 8.46 4.12 9.58
N VAL A 40 8.39 2.92 8.97
CA VAL A 40 7.39 2.64 7.94
C VAL A 40 5.98 2.52 8.53
N GLU A 41 5.82 1.94 9.73
CA GLU A 41 4.51 1.85 10.38
C GLU A 41 3.95 3.24 10.67
N GLU A 42 4.71 4.10 11.36
CA GLU A 42 4.23 5.43 11.75
C GLU A 42 4.03 6.35 10.55
N ALA A 43 4.85 6.22 9.50
CA ALA A 43 4.63 6.95 8.25
C ALA A 43 3.32 6.52 7.55
N VAL A 44 3.06 5.22 7.45
CA VAL A 44 1.85 4.70 6.79
C VAL A 44 0.59 5.01 7.61
N LYS A 45 0.65 4.97 8.95
CA LYS A 45 -0.49 5.36 9.82
C LYS A 45 -0.96 6.79 9.59
N VAL A 46 -0.03 7.73 9.34
CA VAL A 46 -0.37 9.12 8.98
C VAL A 46 -1.21 9.18 7.70
N LEU A 47 -0.94 8.28 6.75
CA LEU A 47 -1.65 8.20 5.47
C LEU A 47 -2.99 7.45 5.62
N GLU A 48 -3.04 6.38 6.41
CA GLU A 48 -4.27 5.62 6.70
C GLU A 48 -5.34 6.44 7.45
N SER A 49 -4.93 7.40 8.27
CA SER A 49 -5.85 8.31 8.98
C SER A 49 -6.29 9.52 8.17
N ASN A 50 -5.87 9.65 6.90
CA ASN A 50 -6.19 10.80 6.08
C ASN A 50 -7.07 10.41 4.90
N GLU A 51 -8.30 10.89 4.92
CA GLU A 51 -9.36 10.65 3.93
C GLU A 51 -8.98 10.91 2.47
N ARG A 52 -7.90 11.67 2.21
CA ARG A 52 -7.41 11.94 0.85
C ARG A 52 -6.66 10.75 0.26
N PHE A 53 -6.34 9.73 1.04
CA PHE A 53 -5.60 8.55 0.60
C PHE A 53 -6.50 7.32 0.64
N ASN A 54 -6.31 6.43 -0.34
CA ASN A 54 -7.06 5.18 -0.44
C ASN A 54 -6.44 4.10 0.45
N ALA A 55 -6.40 4.33 1.77
CA ALA A 55 -5.95 3.41 2.80
C ALA A 55 -6.59 3.80 4.14
N GLY A 56 -6.96 2.83 4.97
CA GLY A 56 -7.68 3.13 6.23
C GLY A 56 -9.00 3.88 5.97
N VAL A 57 -9.14 5.06 6.58
CA VAL A 57 -10.29 5.96 6.38
C VAL A 57 -10.22 6.60 5.00
N GLY A 58 -11.33 6.56 4.24
CA GLY A 58 -11.36 7.00 2.84
C GLY A 58 -10.97 5.89 1.85
N GLY A 59 -10.78 4.66 2.34
CA GLY A 59 -10.60 3.47 1.51
C GLY A 59 -11.78 3.22 0.55
N ALA A 60 -11.46 2.62 -0.59
CA ALA A 60 -12.43 2.33 -1.62
C ALA A 60 -13.51 1.32 -1.17
N VAL A 61 -14.75 1.58 -1.58
CA VAL A 61 -15.90 0.74 -1.24
C VAL A 61 -16.00 -0.44 -2.21
N GLN A 62 -16.08 -1.67 -1.70
CA GLN A 62 -16.21 -2.88 -2.51
C GLN A 62 -17.64 -3.08 -3.00
N SER A 63 -17.85 -4.09 -3.85
CA SER A 63 -19.11 -4.34 -4.56
C SER A 63 -20.32 -4.59 -3.64
N ASP A 64 -20.10 -4.89 -2.35
CA ASP A 64 -21.11 -5.14 -1.34
C ASP A 64 -21.32 -3.95 -0.38
N GLY A 65 -20.73 -2.79 -0.67
CA GLY A 65 -20.87 -1.59 0.15
C GLY A 65 -20.01 -1.60 1.40
N VAL A 66 -18.99 -2.47 1.47
CA VAL A 66 -18.06 -2.53 2.61
C VAL A 66 -16.69 -2.04 2.18
N VAL A 67 -16.12 -1.12 2.97
CA VAL A 67 -14.70 -0.76 2.87
C VAL A 67 -13.88 -1.82 3.60
N ARG A 68 -12.87 -2.36 2.92
CA ARG A 68 -11.95 -3.35 3.50
C ARG A 68 -10.52 -2.92 3.27
N THR A 69 -9.69 -3.11 4.28
CA THR A 69 -8.27 -2.74 4.23
C THR A 69 -7.36 -3.96 4.05
N ASP A 70 -6.32 -3.75 3.26
CA ASP A 70 -5.21 -4.67 3.04
C ASP A 70 -3.90 -3.95 3.39
N ALA A 71 -2.96 -4.64 4.02
CA ALA A 71 -1.63 -4.11 4.27
C ALA A 71 -0.58 -5.21 4.40
N GLY A 72 0.69 -4.83 4.25
CA GLY A 72 1.79 -5.72 4.57
C GLY A 72 3.08 -4.97 4.91
N VAL A 73 3.93 -5.63 5.68
CA VAL A 73 5.23 -5.15 6.14
C VAL A 73 6.29 -6.23 5.98
N MET A 74 7.51 -5.84 5.62
CA MET A 74 8.67 -6.74 5.57
C MET A 74 9.93 -5.99 5.98
N THR A 75 10.77 -6.64 6.77
CA THR A 75 12.09 -6.14 7.19
C THR A 75 13.21 -6.85 6.41
N SER A 76 14.41 -6.25 6.41
CA SER A 76 15.57 -6.78 5.69
C SER A 76 16.10 -8.11 6.24
N ASP A 77 15.76 -8.49 7.46
CA ASP A 77 16.04 -9.79 8.09
C ASP A 77 14.97 -10.86 7.80
N ARG A 78 14.00 -10.53 6.93
CA ARG A 78 12.94 -11.41 6.40
C ARG A 78 11.75 -11.66 7.32
N GLU A 79 11.64 -10.94 8.43
CA GLU A 79 10.36 -10.89 9.15
C GLU A 79 9.32 -10.20 8.27
N ALA A 80 8.12 -10.78 8.23
CA ALA A 80 7.09 -10.35 7.30
C ALA A 80 5.70 -10.69 7.83
N GLY A 81 4.77 -9.75 7.62
CA GLY A 81 3.38 -9.93 7.98
C GLY A 81 2.47 -9.20 7.00
N ALA A 82 1.31 -9.79 6.76
CA ALA A 82 0.32 -9.26 5.85
C ALA A 82 -1.08 -9.56 6.35
N VAL A 83 -1.99 -8.64 6.02
CA VAL A 83 -3.41 -8.73 6.33
C VAL A 83 -4.23 -8.31 5.13
N ALA A 84 -5.38 -8.93 4.91
CA ALA A 84 -6.26 -8.57 3.80
C ALA A 84 -7.73 -8.71 4.15
N SER A 85 -8.56 -7.99 3.43
CA SER A 85 -10.01 -8.06 3.49
C SER A 85 -10.58 -7.73 4.87
N MET A 86 -9.93 -6.83 5.62
CA MET A 86 -10.35 -6.47 6.98
C MET A 86 -11.41 -5.35 6.97
N PRO A 87 -12.66 -5.60 7.39
CA PRO A 87 -13.60 -4.52 7.65
C PRO A 87 -13.25 -3.78 8.95
N GLY A 88 -13.41 -2.45 8.95
CA GLY A 88 -13.40 -1.63 10.16
C GLY A 88 -12.05 -1.53 10.89
N VAL A 89 -10.93 -1.81 10.21
CA VAL A 89 -9.57 -1.62 10.72
C VAL A 89 -8.93 -0.45 10.00
N GLU A 90 -8.76 0.68 10.70
CA GLU A 90 -8.12 1.89 10.15
C GLU A 90 -6.62 1.67 9.93
N HIS A 91 -5.92 1.21 10.97
CA HIS A 91 -4.48 1.00 10.94
C HIS A 91 -4.10 -0.41 10.48
N ALA A 92 -4.31 -0.70 9.20
CA ALA A 92 -4.03 -2.00 8.62
C ALA A 92 -2.54 -2.35 8.68
N VAL A 93 -1.64 -1.37 8.54
CA VAL A 93 -0.19 -1.59 8.69
C VAL A 93 0.19 -2.12 10.08
N SER A 94 -0.47 -1.64 11.14
CA SER A 94 -0.27 -2.15 12.51
C SER A 94 -0.76 -3.59 12.65
N ALA A 95 -1.90 -3.94 12.03
CA ALA A 95 -2.36 -5.32 11.99
C ALA A 95 -1.41 -6.24 11.20
N ALA A 96 -0.81 -5.77 10.10
CA ALA A 96 0.24 -6.49 9.39
C ALA A 96 1.49 -6.71 10.28
N ARG A 97 1.89 -5.70 11.06
CA ARG A 97 2.99 -5.81 12.02
C ARG A 97 2.71 -6.86 13.11
N VAL A 98 1.48 -6.90 13.65
CA VAL A 98 1.08 -7.96 14.60
C VAL A 98 1.29 -9.35 14.00
N VAL A 99 0.90 -9.57 12.73
CA VAL A 99 1.15 -10.85 12.06
C VAL A 99 2.65 -11.18 12.03
N ALA A 100 3.49 -10.19 11.70
CA ALA A 100 4.94 -10.36 11.60
C ALA A 100 5.62 -10.68 12.94
N GLU A 101 5.30 -9.94 14.01
CA GLU A 101 6.02 -10.01 15.29
C GLU A 101 5.43 -11.05 16.25
N GLU A 102 4.13 -11.30 16.19
CA GLU A 102 3.40 -12.02 17.24
C GLU A 102 2.92 -13.41 16.81
N THR A 103 3.11 -13.77 15.54
CA THR A 103 2.65 -15.05 14.98
C THR A 103 3.75 -15.76 14.19
N PRO A 104 3.71 -17.10 14.06
CA PRO A 104 4.60 -17.82 13.15
C PRO A 104 4.09 -17.79 11.69
N HIS A 105 3.17 -16.89 11.35
CA HIS A 105 2.50 -16.80 10.07
C HIS A 105 2.89 -15.52 9.34
N VAL A 106 2.69 -15.49 8.03
CA VAL A 106 3.02 -14.32 7.20
C VAL A 106 1.79 -13.62 6.64
N PHE A 107 0.59 -14.23 6.74
CA PHE A 107 -0.61 -13.70 6.12
C PHE A 107 -1.89 -14.22 6.83
N VAL A 108 -2.72 -13.30 7.34
CA VAL A 108 -4.04 -13.58 7.95
C VAL A 108 -5.09 -12.72 7.25
N VAL A 109 -6.35 -13.17 7.12
CA VAL A 109 -7.36 -12.46 6.31
C VAL A 109 -8.74 -12.39 6.96
N GLY A 110 -9.53 -11.41 6.52
CA GLY A 110 -10.94 -11.26 6.85
C GLY A 110 -11.18 -10.98 8.32
N ASP A 111 -12.34 -11.41 8.82
CA ASP A 111 -12.75 -11.23 10.21
C ASP A 111 -11.73 -11.82 11.20
N HIS A 112 -11.01 -12.88 10.82
CA HIS A 112 -9.97 -13.47 11.68
C HIS A 112 -8.73 -12.57 11.83
N ALA A 113 -8.40 -11.77 10.82
CA ALA A 113 -7.36 -10.75 10.94
C ALA A 113 -7.84 -9.58 11.82
N VAL A 114 -9.13 -9.23 11.73
CA VAL A 114 -9.75 -8.21 12.61
C VAL A 114 -9.72 -8.67 14.07
N ASP A 115 -10.14 -9.90 14.35
CA ASP A 115 -10.12 -10.48 15.71
C ASP A 115 -8.70 -10.49 16.29
N LEU A 116 -7.71 -10.88 15.47
CA LEU A 116 -6.29 -10.85 15.86
C LEU A 116 -5.83 -9.42 16.16
N ALA A 117 -6.13 -8.47 15.28
CA ALA A 117 -5.76 -7.07 15.46
C ALA A 117 -6.34 -6.50 16.77
N ALA A 118 -7.59 -6.80 17.07
CA ALA A 118 -8.25 -6.38 18.30
C ALA A 118 -7.59 -6.96 19.57
N ASP A 119 -7.18 -8.24 19.56
CA ASP A 119 -6.54 -8.90 20.72
C ASP A 119 -5.17 -8.27 21.04
N TYR A 120 -4.49 -7.73 20.03
CA TYR A 120 -3.21 -7.01 20.16
C TYR A 120 -3.37 -5.48 20.27
N GLY A 121 -4.59 -4.98 20.44
CA GLY A 121 -4.85 -3.57 20.74
C GLY A 121 -4.86 -2.62 19.54
N VAL A 122 -4.92 -3.13 18.31
CA VAL A 122 -5.23 -2.32 17.13
C VAL A 122 -6.72 -1.99 17.15
N GLU A 123 -7.08 -0.72 16.89
CA GLU A 123 -8.48 -0.29 16.90
C GLU A 123 -9.28 -0.95 15.76
N THR A 124 -10.46 -1.48 16.10
CA THR A 124 -11.35 -2.17 15.17
C THR A 124 -12.79 -1.67 15.32
N GLY A 125 -13.63 -1.92 14.31
CA GLY A 125 -15.00 -1.41 14.28
C GLY A 125 -15.08 0.09 13.97
N VAL A 126 -14.02 0.63 13.37
CA VAL A 126 -13.95 2.02 12.90
C VAL A 126 -14.83 2.18 11.66
N ASP A 127 -15.55 3.31 11.58
CA ASP A 127 -16.26 3.67 10.37
C ASP A 127 -15.28 4.26 9.35
N LEU A 128 -14.90 3.46 8.36
CA LEU A 128 -13.91 3.84 7.34
C LEU A 128 -14.50 4.72 6.23
N PHE A 129 -15.82 4.94 6.22
CA PHE A 129 -16.47 5.79 5.24
C PHE A 129 -16.24 7.28 5.54
N THR A 130 -15.87 8.02 4.51
CA THR A 130 -15.98 9.48 4.44
C THR A 130 -17.37 9.86 3.91
N GLU A 131 -17.79 11.12 4.11
CA GLU A 131 -19.06 11.59 3.55
C GLU A 131 -19.09 11.43 2.03
N GLU A 132 -18.01 11.82 1.34
CA GLU A 132 -17.86 11.67 -0.10
C GLU A 132 -17.99 10.21 -0.55
N SER A 133 -17.36 9.27 0.19
CA SER A 133 -17.44 7.86 -0.16
C SER A 133 -18.85 7.27 0.03
N ARG A 134 -19.62 7.77 1.02
CA ARG A 134 -21.03 7.39 1.21
C ARG A 134 -21.90 7.89 0.07
N GLU A 135 -21.72 9.15 -0.33
CA GLU A 135 -22.43 9.75 -1.46
C GLU A 135 -22.13 8.98 -2.76
N ARG A 136 -20.85 8.74 -3.06
CA ARG A 136 -20.41 7.98 -4.24
C ARG A 136 -20.97 6.55 -4.25
N TRP A 137 -21.05 5.89 -3.10
CA TRP A 137 -21.64 4.56 -3.00
C TRP A 137 -23.15 4.58 -3.20
N ALA A 138 -23.85 5.56 -2.62
CA ALA A 138 -25.30 5.71 -2.77
C ALA A 138 -25.72 5.89 -4.23
N ASP A 139 -24.89 6.55 -5.05
CA ASP A 139 -25.13 6.79 -6.47
C ASP A 139 -24.63 5.64 -7.40
N SER A 140 -24.17 4.51 -6.85
CA SER A 140 -23.48 3.47 -7.63
C SER A 140 -24.40 2.50 -8.39
N ASP A 141 -25.68 2.45 -8.04
CA ASP A 141 -26.66 1.45 -8.53
C ASP A 141 -26.14 -0.01 -8.39
N ALA A 142 -25.39 -0.30 -7.33
CA ALA A 142 -24.85 -1.64 -7.09
C ALA A 142 -25.99 -2.67 -6.92
N PRO A 143 -25.88 -3.87 -7.53
CA PRO A 143 -26.92 -4.88 -7.42
C PRO A 143 -26.90 -5.56 -6.03
N ASP A 144 -28.06 -5.95 -5.49
CA ASP A 144 -28.15 -6.80 -4.28
C ASP A 144 -27.95 -8.30 -4.58
N GLY A 145 -27.31 -8.61 -5.71
CA GLY A 145 -27.34 -9.91 -6.36
C GLY A 145 -26.20 -10.85 -5.96
N SER A 146 -26.10 -11.95 -6.70
CA SER A 146 -24.99 -12.89 -6.66
C SER A 146 -23.66 -12.24 -7.11
N PRO A 147 -22.49 -12.83 -6.75
CA PRO A 147 -21.20 -12.39 -7.28
C PRO A 147 -21.15 -12.32 -8.82
N SER A 148 -21.94 -13.14 -9.51
CA SER A 148 -22.02 -13.12 -10.98
C SER A 148 -22.74 -11.89 -11.56
N GLU A 149 -23.68 -11.32 -10.80
CA GLU A 149 -24.38 -10.08 -11.15
C GLU A 149 -23.49 -8.87 -10.86
N HIS A 150 -22.80 -8.86 -9.70
CA HIS A 150 -21.76 -7.88 -9.42
C HIS A 150 -20.68 -7.90 -10.52
N LEU A 151 -20.16 -9.07 -10.90
CA LEU A 151 -19.17 -9.18 -12.00
C LEU A 151 -19.63 -8.54 -13.31
N GLN A 152 -20.91 -8.64 -13.65
CA GLN A 152 -21.45 -8.00 -14.85
C GLN A 152 -21.49 -6.47 -14.70
N TRP A 153 -21.96 -5.98 -13.55
CA TRP A 153 -22.00 -4.56 -13.21
C TRP A 153 -20.60 -3.91 -13.20
N LEU A 154 -19.57 -4.67 -12.80
CA LEU A 154 -18.19 -4.20 -12.68
C LEU A 154 -17.43 -4.02 -13.98
N ARG A 155 -17.80 -4.73 -15.05
CA ARG A 155 -17.04 -4.71 -16.32
C ARG A 155 -16.83 -3.31 -16.89
N GLU A 156 -17.71 -2.37 -16.56
CA GLU A 156 -17.69 -0.99 -17.04
C GLU A 156 -17.25 0.02 -15.98
N ARG A 157 -17.03 -0.42 -14.73
CA ARG A 157 -16.84 0.43 -13.55
C ARG A 157 -15.54 0.17 -12.79
N PHE A 158 -14.85 -0.93 -13.10
CA PHE A 158 -13.59 -1.27 -12.47
C PHE A 158 -12.46 -0.38 -13.02
N GLY A 159 -11.97 0.54 -12.18
CA GLY A 159 -10.92 1.49 -12.53
C GLY A 159 -10.51 2.33 -11.33
N GLY A 160 -9.42 3.08 -11.49
CA GLY A 160 -8.79 3.81 -10.39
C GLY A 160 -7.94 2.90 -9.50
N HIS A 161 -6.81 3.41 -9.06
CA HIS A 161 -5.89 2.69 -8.20
C HIS A 161 -4.98 3.66 -7.48
N ASP A 162 -5.09 3.72 -6.16
CA ASP A 162 -4.11 4.40 -5.33
C ASP A 162 -3.86 3.53 -4.11
N THR A 163 -2.58 3.33 -3.79
CA THR A 163 -2.17 2.67 -2.55
C THR A 163 -1.14 3.58 -1.90
N VAL A 164 -0.98 3.45 -0.59
CA VAL A 164 0.05 4.19 0.15
C VAL A 164 1.14 3.24 0.56
N GLY A 165 2.34 3.76 0.75
CA GLY A 165 3.44 2.94 1.20
C GLY A 165 4.67 3.73 1.56
N ALA A 166 5.56 3.05 2.27
CA ALA A 166 6.79 3.62 2.80
C ALA A 166 7.93 2.60 2.70
N VAL A 167 9.14 3.10 2.50
CA VAL A 167 10.38 2.35 2.69
C VAL A 167 11.27 3.17 3.59
N ALA A 168 11.89 2.53 4.58
CA ALA A 168 12.80 3.18 5.52
C ALA A 168 14.09 2.39 5.68
N GLY A 169 15.18 3.09 6.00
CA GLY A 169 16.48 2.51 6.30
C GLY A 169 17.28 3.36 7.28
N ASP A 170 18.09 2.71 8.11
CA ASP A 170 18.97 3.36 9.10
C ASP A 170 20.46 3.27 8.76
N GLY A 171 20.79 2.70 7.59
CA GLY A 171 22.16 2.44 7.13
C GLY A 171 22.70 1.08 7.56
N GLU A 172 21.92 0.29 8.30
CA GLU A 172 22.23 -1.11 8.63
C GLU A 172 21.10 -2.06 8.24
N THR A 173 19.86 -1.62 8.43
CA THR A 173 18.63 -2.39 8.19
C THR A 173 17.59 -1.57 7.43
N PHE A 174 16.65 -2.28 6.81
CA PHE A 174 15.56 -1.70 6.04
C PHE A 174 14.22 -2.30 6.42
N ALA A 175 13.15 -1.56 6.16
CA ALA A 175 11.78 -2.06 6.16
C ALA A 175 10.97 -1.44 5.01
N ALA A 176 9.98 -2.17 4.52
CA ALA A 176 9.01 -1.71 3.54
C ALA A 176 7.59 -2.04 4.02
N ALA A 177 6.66 -1.11 3.79
CA ALA A 177 5.25 -1.28 4.10
C ALA A 177 4.36 -0.71 2.99
N THR A 178 3.22 -1.36 2.74
CA THR A 178 2.19 -0.87 1.81
C THR A 178 0.82 -1.11 2.43
N SER A 179 -0.12 -0.18 2.23
CA SER A 179 -1.50 -0.25 2.71
C SER A 179 -2.49 0.26 1.66
N THR A 180 -3.71 -0.27 1.64
CA THR A 180 -4.77 0.17 0.72
C THR A 180 -6.18 -0.18 1.20
N GLY A 181 -7.17 0.59 0.74
CA GLY A 181 -8.60 0.23 0.71
C GLY A 181 -9.01 -0.58 -0.52
N GLY A 182 -8.07 -0.89 -1.41
CA GLY A 182 -8.31 -1.67 -2.63
C GLY A 182 -8.78 -0.80 -3.79
N ARG A 183 -9.84 -1.23 -4.48
CA ARG A 183 -10.35 -0.56 -5.67
C ARG A 183 -11.85 -0.38 -5.57
N TRP A 184 -12.32 0.76 -6.07
CA TRP A 184 -13.73 1.06 -6.09
C TRP A 184 -14.49 -0.02 -6.83
N PHE A 185 -15.55 -0.47 -6.17
CA PHE A 185 -16.46 -1.50 -6.63
C PHE A 185 -15.83 -2.88 -6.80
N ALA A 186 -14.55 -3.10 -6.52
CA ALA A 186 -13.96 -4.43 -6.62
C ALA A 186 -14.83 -5.48 -5.93
N LEU A 187 -14.88 -6.70 -6.48
CA LEU A 187 -15.65 -7.78 -5.87
C LEU A 187 -15.33 -7.88 -4.38
N ALA A 188 -16.37 -8.06 -3.56
CA ALA A 188 -16.21 -8.29 -2.13
C ALA A 188 -15.19 -9.42 -1.88
N GLY A 189 -14.14 -9.12 -1.11
CA GLY A 189 -13.05 -10.05 -0.84
C GLY A 189 -11.94 -10.09 -1.89
N ARG A 190 -11.95 -9.22 -2.92
CA ARG A 190 -10.82 -9.06 -3.85
C ARG A 190 -9.59 -8.62 -3.08
N VAL A 191 -8.48 -9.32 -3.31
CA VAL A 191 -7.15 -8.99 -2.77
C VAL A 191 -6.25 -8.54 -3.91
N GLY A 192 -5.66 -7.36 -3.76
CA GLY A 192 -4.70 -6.80 -4.72
C GLY A 192 -3.26 -7.25 -4.50
N ASP A 193 -2.31 -6.49 -5.02
CA ASP A 193 -0.87 -6.66 -4.82
C ASP A 193 -0.39 -6.34 -3.40
N VAL A 194 -1.06 -5.40 -2.72
CA VAL A 194 -0.60 -4.80 -1.48
C VAL A 194 -0.19 -5.80 -0.40
N PRO A 195 -1.02 -6.79 0.00
CA PRO A 195 -0.64 -7.73 1.05
C PRO A 195 0.22 -8.89 0.51
N GLN A 196 0.58 -8.88 -0.77
CA GLN A 196 1.37 -9.96 -1.39
C GLN A 196 2.86 -9.61 -1.36
N LEU A 197 3.63 -10.38 -0.58
CA LEU A 197 5.09 -10.29 -0.52
C LEU A 197 5.73 -10.38 -1.90
N GLY A 198 6.55 -9.38 -2.24
CA GLY A 198 7.22 -9.28 -3.53
C GLY A 198 6.41 -8.57 -4.60
N SER A 199 5.15 -8.23 -4.32
CA SER A 199 4.27 -7.52 -5.25
C SER A 199 4.07 -6.08 -4.80
N GLY A 200 3.29 -5.87 -3.73
CA GLY A 200 3.05 -4.54 -3.16
C GLY A 200 4.28 -4.02 -2.45
N PHE A 201 4.90 -4.82 -1.58
CA PHE A 201 6.11 -4.48 -0.85
C PHE A 201 7.14 -5.60 -0.92
N TYR A 202 8.41 -5.23 -0.78
CA TYR A 202 9.48 -6.20 -0.57
C TYR A 202 10.67 -5.53 0.09
N CYS A 203 11.37 -6.25 0.97
CA CYS A 203 12.57 -5.74 1.62
C CYS A 203 13.66 -6.84 1.68
N ALA A 204 14.91 -6.42 1.53
CA ALA A 204 16.10 -7.25 1.61
C ALA A 204 17.26 -6.41 2.20
N PRO A 205 18.42 -7.01 2.53
CA PRO A 205 19.57 -6.25 3.00
C PRO A 205 20.08 -5.18 2.01
N ALA A 206 19.79 -5.32 0.72
CA ALA A 206 20.15 -4.33 -0.30
C ALA A 206 19.21 -3.11 -0.35
N GLY A 207 18.08 -3.13 0.38
CA GLY A 207 17.06 -2.09 0.34
C GLY A 207 15.63 -2.62 0.27
N GLY A 208 14.68 -1.73 0.04
CA GLY A 208 13.25 -2.06 -0.04
C GLY A 208 12.51 -1.32 -1.14
N ALA A 209 11.31 -1.81 -1.45
CA ALA A 209 10.42 -1.21 -2.43
C ALA A 209 8.95 -1.31 -1.99
N SER A 210 8.16 -0.29 -2.37
CA SER A 210 6.69 -0.26 -2.24
C SER A 210 6.06 0.21 -3.54
N ALA A 211 5.03 -0.49 -4.00
CA ALA A 211 4.37 -0.31 -5.28
C ALA A 211 2.92 0.15 -5.15
N THR A 212 2.43 0.78 -6.21
CA THR A 212 1.06 1.27 -6.36
C THR A 212 0.62 1.17 -7.81
N GLY A 213 -0.68 0.89 -8.05
CA GLY A 213 -1.28 1.01 -9.38
C GLY A 213 -2.12 -0.18 -9.83
N ALA A 214 -1.83 -0.72 -11.02
CA ALA A 214 -2.49 -1.89 -11.61
C ALA A 214 -2.33 -3.18 -10.77
N GLY A 215 -3.02 -3.30 -9.63
CA GLY A 215 -2.75 -4.33 -8.62
C GLY A 215 -2.72 -5.78 -9.12
N GLU A 216 -3.62 -6.17 -10.03
CA GLU A 216 -3.57 -7.50 -10.66
C GLU A 216 -2.29 -7.72 -11.47
N ASP A 217 -1.81 -6.70 -12.18
CA ASP A 217 -0.59 -6.78 -12.99
C ASP A 217 0.67 -6.64 -12.13
N ILE A 218 0.65 -5.80 -11.10
CA ILE A 218 1.71 -5.70 -10.09
C ILE A 218 1.91 -7.06 -9.42
N ALA A 219 0.82 -7.73 -9.01
CA ALA A 219 0.86 -9.06 -8.42
C ALA A 219 1.45 -10.11 -9.38
N LYS A 220 0.99 -10.13 -10.64
CA LYS A 220 1.52 -11.07 -11.65
C LYS A 220 2.98 -10.81 -12.02
N ALA A 221 3.43 -9.56 -11.95
CA ALA A 221 4.79 -9.15 -12.30
C ALA A 221 5.78 -9.19 -11.13
N THR A 222 5.29 -9.30 -9.88
CA THR A 222 6.08 -9.18 -8.64
C THR A 222 6.95 -7.92 -8.62
N LEU A 223 6.32 -6.76 -8.85
CA LEU A 223 7.01 -5.50 -9.13
C LEU A 223 8.03 -5.11 -8.06
N SER A 224 7.64 -5.09 -6.79
CA SER A 224 8.55 -4.72 -5.69
C SER A 224 9.72 -5.68 -5.56
N ARG A 225 9.52 -6.99 -5.75
CA ARG A 225 10.64 -7.96 -5.79
C ARG A 225 11.57 -7.70 -6.98
N ARG A 226 11.02 -7.32 -8.13
CA ARG A 226 11.81 -7.01 -9.34
C ARG A 226 12.73 -5.81 -9.10
N ALA A 227 12.21 -4.77 -8.47
CA ALA A 227 12.99 -3.58 -8.11
C ALA A 227 14.10 -3.90 -7.11
N VAL A 228 13.78 -4.61 -6.01
CA VAL A 228 14.78 -5.00 -5.02
C VAL A 228 15.84 -5.95 -5.60
N ARG A 229 15.48 -6.80 -6.57
CA ARG A 229 16.48 -7.62 -7.27
C ARG A 229 17.53 -6.76 -7.99
N HIS A 230 17.13 -5.62 -8.59
CA HIS A 230 18.08 -4.72 -9.24
C HIS A 230 19.04 -4.06 -8.23
N LEU A 231 18.56 -3.78 -7.01
CA LEU A 231 19.42 -3.38 -5.88
C LEU A 231 20.41 -4.50 -5.52
N GLU A 232 19.92 -5.75 -5.40
CA GLU A 232 20.77 -6.92 -5.13
C GLU A 232 21.84 -7.14 -6.23
N ASP A 233 21.53 -6.75 -7.48
CA ASP A 233 22.45 -6.78 -8.63
C ASP A 233 23.37 -5.54 -8.71
N GLY A 234 23.27 -4.60 -7.77
CA GLY A 234 24.17 -3.45 -7.58
C GLY A 234 23.77 -2.16 -8.30
N MET A 235 22.51 -2.02 -8.71
CA MET A 235 21.96 -0.74 -9.17
C MET A 235 21.62 0.16 -7.98
N ASP A 236 21.72 1.47 -8.16
CA ASP A 236 21.19 2.45 -7.20
C ASP A 236 19.64 2.49 -7.23
N ALA A 237 19.04 3.02 -6.17
CA ALA A 237 17.59 3.09 -5.99
C ALA A 237 16.81 3.68 -7.18
N GLN A 238 17.30 4.76 -7.80
CA GLN A 238 16.61 5.38 -8.93
C GLN A 238 16.71 4.51 -10.18
N ALA A 239 17.90 4.00 -10.49
CA ALA A 239 18.12 3.11 -11.63
C ALA A 239 17.31 1.80 -11.49
N ALA A 240 17.22 1.25 -10.27
CA ALA A 240 16.42 0.07 -9.96
C ALA A 240 14.92 0.34 -10.16
N ALA A 241 14.41 1.49 -9.72
CA ALA A 241 13.02 1.90 -9.92
C ALA A 241 12.68 2.06 -11.41
N ASP A 242 13.52 2.80 -12.16
CA ASP A 242 13.35 3.03 -13.60
C ASP A 242 13.37 1.70 -14.38
N ARG A 243 14.32 0.82 -14.04
CA ARG A 243 14.45 -0.48 -14.69
C ARG A 243 13.23 -1.36 -14.42
N ALA A 244 12.76 -1.42 -13.17
CA ALA A 244 11.58 -2.20 -12.80
C ALA A 244 10.32 -1.71 -13.52
N MET A 245 10.11 -0.39 -13.60
CA MET A 245 8.96 0.18 -14.33
C MET A 245 9.02 -0.07 -15.83
N ALA A 246 10.20 0.05 -16.45
CA ALA A 246 10.36 -0.27 -17.86
C ALA A 246 9.98 -1.74 -18.15
N GLU A 247 10.48 -2.67 -17.33
CA GLU A 247 10.15 -4.09 -17.45
C GLU A 247 8.67 -4.38 -17.20
N PHE A 248 8.05 -3.68 -16.24
CA PHE A 248 6.63 -3.79 -15.93
C PHE A 248 5.77 -3.37 -17.12
N GLY A 249 6.07 -2.21 -17.72
CA GLY A 249 5.36 -1.71 -18.89
C GLY A 249 5.50 -2.64 -20.10
N GLU A 250 6.71 -3.16 -20.35
CA GLU A 250 6.96 -4.14 -21.42
C GLU A 250 6.19 -5.45 -21.22
N LEU A 251 6.08 -5.93 -19.98
CA LEU A 251 5.46 -7.22 -19.67
C LEU A 251 3.92 -7.15 -19.66
N THR A 252 3.36 -6.05 -19.17
CA THR A 252 1.94 -5.97 -18.80
C THR A 252 1.15 -5.04 -19.70
N GLY A 253 1.79 -3.98 -20.24
CA GLY A 253 1.09 -2.87 -20.89
C GLY A 253 0.24 -2.02 -19.93
N SER A 254 0.36 -2.23 -18.62
CA SER A 254 -0.43 -1.57 -17.58
C SER A 254 0.35 -0.41 -16.93
N GLU A 255 -0.36 0.36 -16.10
CA GLU A 255 0.19 1.52 -15.40
C GLU A 255 0.41 1.23 -13.91
N ALA A 256 1.52 1.74 -13.38
CA ALA A 256 1.92 1.62 -11.99
C ALA A 256 2.95 2.69 -11.61
N GLY A 257 3.32 2.69 -10.34
CA GLY A 257 4.51 3.35 -9.82
C GLY A 257 5.07 2.58 -8.64
N LEU A 258 6.31 2.90 -8.27
CA LEU A 258 6.95 2.40 -7.06
C LEU A 258 7.97 3.39 -6.51
N ILE A 259 8.21 3.27 -5.22
CA ILE A 259 9.36 3.87 -4.54
C ILE A 259 10.36 2.78 -4.16
N VAL A 260 11.63 3.14 -4.15
CA VAL A 260 12.76 2.27 -3.80
C VAL A 260 13.70 3.05 -2.87
N LEU A 261 14.27 2.36 -1.89
CA LEU A 261 15.28 2.91 -1.00
C LEU A 261 16.41 1.91 -0.82
N ASP A 262 17.66 2.39 -0.92
CA ASP A 262 18.87 1.66 -0.56
C ASP A 262 19.77 2.54 0.34
N ASP A 263 21.01 2.12 0.57
CA ASP A 263 21.99 2.85 1.37
C ASP A 263 22.44 4.17 0.71
N ASP A 264 22.36 4.25 -0.63
CA ASP A 264 22.85 5.39 -1.42
C ASP A 264 21.78 6.49 -1.56
N GLY A 265 20.49 6.12 -1.55
CA GLY A 265 19.42 7.10 -1.59
C GLY A 265 18.03 6.54 -1.85
N ALA A 266 17.12 7.46 -2.16
CA ALA A 266 15.75 7.16 -2.52
C ALA A 266 15.52 7.31 -4.03
N GLY A 267 14.72 6.42 -4.61
CA GLY A 267 14.33 6.44 -6.00
C GLY A 267 12.82 6.28 -6.16
N SER A 268 12.27 6.83 -7.25
CA SER A 268 10.86 6.65 -7.58
C SER A 268 10.65 6.64 -9.09
N ALA A 269 9.79 5.77 -9.58
CA ALA A 269 9.45 5.68 -10.99
C ALA A 269 7.97 5.32 -11.16
N PHE A 270 7.33 5.85 -12.21
CA PHE A 270 5.93 5.57 -12.56
C PHE A 270 5.71 5.79 -14.06
N ASN A 271 4.66 5.18 -14.61
CA ASN A 271 4.19 5.39 -15.98
C ASN A 271 2.73 5.86 -16.05
N THR A 272 2.16 6.28 -14.92
CA THR A 272 0.89 7.02 -14.81
C THR A 272 1.08 8.52 -15.08
N ASP A 273 0.01 9.30 -15.06
CA ASP A 273 0.07 10.77 -15.19
C ASP A 273 0.85 11.43 -14.04
N GLY A 274 0.79 10.85 -12.83
CA GLY A 274 1.54 11.32 -11.66
C GLY A 274 1.66 10.28 -10.55
N MET A 275 2.62 10.52 -9.65
CA MET A 275 2.76 9.84 -8.37
C MET A 275 3.41 10.81 -7.38
N GLN A 276 2.67 11.20 -6.33
CA GLN A 276 3.24 12.08 -5.29
C GLN A 276 4.05 11.25 -4.30
N THR A 277 5.26 11.72 -4.03
CA THR A 277 6.19 11.12 -3.08
C THR A 277 6.70 12.18 -2.12
N SER A 278 7.25 11.74 -0.99
CA SER A 278 8.04 12.60 -0.11
C SER A 278 9.19 11.82 0.49
N VAL A 279 10.29 12.52 0.79
CA VAL A 279 11.52 11.95 1.33
C VAL A 279 11.94 12.77 2.54
N SER A 280 12.30 12.10 3.64
CA SER A 280 12.84 12.74 4.82
C SER A 280 14.04 11.96 5.36
N THR A 281 15.03 12.69 5.87
CA THR A 281 16.25 12.12 6.42
C THR A 281 16.58 12.78 7.76
N ARG A 282 16.90 11.96 8.75
CA ARG A 282 17.41 12.37 10.06
C ARG A 282 18.78 11.79 10.33
#